data_AF-A0A4R8WXM9-F1
#
_entry.id   AF-A0A4R8WXM9-F1
#
_cell.length_a   1.000
_cell.length_b   1.000
_cell.length_c   1.000
_cell.angle_alpha   90.00
_cell.angle_beta   90.00
_cell.angle_gamma   90.00
#
_symmetry.space_group_name_H-M   'P 1'
#
loop_
_entity.id
_entity.type
_entity.pdbx_description
1 polymer ?
#
loop_
_entity_poly.entity_id
_entity_poly.type
_entity_poly.pdbx_seq_one_letter_code
_entity_poly.pdbx_strand_id
1 'polypeptide(L)' 'MSEQVNVQDAKTRLSELLARVERGEEFTIARGGSPVARLSALRAAPYGSWALCQAATYI' A
#
# COMPACT_ATOMS: atom_id res chain seq x y z
N MET A 1 4.97 -6.08 -13.50
CA MET A 1 4.23 -7.30 -13.11
C MET A 1 4.14 -7.26 -11.59
N SER A 2 2.95 -7.06 -11.03
CA SER A 2 2.79 -6.81 -9.60
C SER A 2 3.03 -8.08 -8.78
N GLU A 3 4.09 -8.08 -7.99
CA GLU A 3 4.44 -9.19 -7.10
C GLU A 3 3.44 -9.25 -5.95
N GLN A 4 2.92 -10.45 -5.67
CA GLN A 4 1.96 -10.67 -4.59
C GLN A 4 2.69 -11.13 -3.33
N VAL A 5 2.53 -10.38 -2.24
CA VAL A 5 3.19 -10.66 -0.95
C VAL A 5 2.13 -10.89 0.12
N ASN A 6 2.29 -11.90 0.96
CA ASN A 6 1.37 -12.12 2.06
C ASN A 6 1.55 -11.04 3.14
N VAL A 7 0.49 -10.63 3.85
CA VAL A 7 0.55 -9.72 5.01
C VAL A 7 1.62 -10.16 6.02
N GLN A 8 1.79 -11.47 6.23
CA GLN A 8 2.73 -12.02 7.20
C GLN A 8 4.20 -11.80 6.78
N ASP A 9 4.49 -11.91 5.49
CA ASP A 9 5.81 -11.59 4.93
C ASP A 9 6.02 -10.08 4.90
N ALA A 10 4.99 -9.34 4.48
CA ALA A 10 5.03 -7.90 4.36
C ALA A 10 5.33 -7.20 5.70
N LYS A 11 4.70 -7.63 6.81
CA LYS A 11 4.99 -7.06 8.15
C LYS A 11 6.42 -7.35 8.62
N THR A 12 7.04 -8.41 8.13
CA THR A 12 8.37 -8.84 8.54
C THR A 12 9.45 -8.12 7.74
N ARG A 13 9.21 -7.89 6.44
CA ARG A 13 10.17 -7.28 5.50
C ARG A 13 9.70 -5.91 4.98
N LEU A 14 8.88 -5.22 5.77
CA LEU A 14 8.23 -3.99 5.33
C LEU A 14 9.24 -2.94 4.86
N SER A 15 10.36 -2.80 5.58
CA SER A 15 11.43 -1.85 5.24
C SER A 15 12.05 -2.13 3.87
N GLU A 16 12.24 -3.39 3.50
CA GLU A 16 12.80 -3.76 2.19
C GLU A 16 11.77 -3.53 1.07
N LEU A 17 10.51 -3.90 1.32
CA LEU A 17 9.42 -3.65 0.37
C LEU A 17 9.25 -2.16 0.10
N LEU A 18 9.35 -1.31 1.14
CA LEU A 18 9.33 0.15 0.97
C LEU A 18 10.47 0.61 0.08
N ALA A 19 11.71 0.15 0.31
CA ALA A 19 12.85 0.54 -0.52
C ALA A 19 12.66 0.15 -2.00
N ARG A 20 12.02 -0.99 -2.29
CA ARG A 20 11.69 -1.38 -3.67
C ARG A 20 10.56 -0.52 -4.24
N VAL A 21 9.53 -0.25 -3.45
CA VAL A 21 8.41 0.63 -3.82
C VAL A 21 8.92 2.04 -4.15
N GLU A 22 9.85 2.57 -3.36
CA GLU A 22 10.49 3.87 -3.62
C GLU A 22 11.23 3.91 -4.96
N ARG A 23 11.72 2.77 -5.46
CA ARG A 23 12.33 2.66 -6.79
C ARG A 23 11.31 2.59 -7.93
N GLY A 24 10.01 2.61 -7.60
CA GLY A 24 8.91 2.58 -8.57
C GLY A 24 8.26 1.20 -8.74
N GLU A 25 8.52 0.25 -7.84
CA GLU A 25 7.86 -1.06 -7.87
C GLU A 25 6.48 -1.06 -7.21
N GLU A 26 5.63 -1.97 -7.65
CA GLU A 26 4.26 -2.14 -7.13
C GLU A 26 4.05 -3.55 -6.60
N PHE A 27 3.61 -3.64 -5.34
CA PHE A 27 3.35 -4.90 -4.65
C PHE A 27 1.88 -5.01 -4.27
N THR A 28 1.32 -6.19 -4.41
CA THR A 28 -0.04 -6.49 -3.95
C THR A 28 0.04 -7.29 -2.67
N ILE A 29 -0.47 -6.74 -1.57
CA ILE A 29 -0.55 -7.43 -0.29
C ILE A 29 -1.80 -8.29 -0.26
N ALA A 30 -1.64 -9.58 -0.02
CA ALA A 30 -2.72 -10.54 0.16
C ALA A 30 -2.77 -11.08 1.59
N ARG A 31 -3.97 -11.29 2.13
CA ARG A 31 -4.21 -11.96 3.41
C ARG A 31 -4.97 -13.25 3.14
N GLY A 32 -4.36 -14.39 3.46
CA GLY A 32 -5.01 -15.71 3.29
C GLY A 32 -5.46 -16.00 1.85
N GLY A 33 -4.68 -15.57 0.86
CA GLY A 33 -5.00 -15.76 -0.56
C GLY A 33 -5.94 -14.70 -1.16
N SER A 34 -6.47 -13.76 -0.37
CA SER A 34 -7.27 -12.64 -0.88
C SER A 34 -6.45 -11.34 -0.92
N PRO A 35 -6.39 -10.62 -2.05
CA PRO A 35 -5.71 -9.33 -2.12
C PRO A 35 -6.45 -8.30 -1.25
N VAL A 36 -5.73 -7.64 -0.35
CA VAL A 36 -6.28 -6.67 0.62
C VAL A 36 -5.77 -5.25 0.41
N ALA A 37 -4.55 -5.08 -0.13
CA ALA A 37 -3.97 -3.77 -0.36
C ALA A 37 -2.97 -3.80 -1.51
N ARG A 38 -2.68 -2.63 -2.11
CA ARG A 38 -1.58 -2.44 -3.05
C ARG A 38 -0.63 -1.41 -2.47
N LEU A 39 0.64 -1.76 -2.39
CA LEU A 39 1.74 -0.86 -2.08
C LEU A 39 2.32 -0.34 -3.39
N SER A 40 2.35 0.98 -3.53
CA SER A 40 2.92 1.68 -4.69
C SER A 40 3.56 2.97 -4.19
N ALA A 41 4.51 3.51 -4.96
CA ALA A 41 5.18 4.74 -4.58
C ALA A 41 4.15 5.86 -4.47
N LEU A 42 4.13 6.55 -3.33
CA LEU A 42 3.38 7.79 -3.23
C LEU A 42 4.14 8.83 -4.05
N ARG A 43 3.73 9.03 -5.31
CA ARG A 43 4.08 10.25 -6.04
C ARG A 43 3.55 11.39 -5.19
N ALA A 44 4.41 12.32 -4.78
CA ALA A 44 4.07 13.45 -3.93
C ALA A 44 2.82 14.17 -4.45
N ALA A 45 1.65 13.71 -4.02
CA ALA A 45 0.42 14.45 -4.13
C ALA A 45 0.53 15.52 -3.05
N PRO A 46 0.21 16.78 -3.36
CA PRO A 46 0.11 17.79 -2.32
C PRO A 46 -0.85 17.25 -1.26
N TYR A 47 -0.38 17.26 -0.02
CA TYR A 47 -1.05 16.75 1.17
C TYR A 47 -2.47 17.37 1.26
N GLY A 48 -3.49 16.71 0.69
CA GLY A 48 -4.77 17.39 0.45
C GLY A 48 -5.95 16.52 0.02
N SER A 49 -5.88 15.18 0.06
CA SER A 49 -7.04 14.32 -0.26
C SER A 49 -7.43 13.32 0.83
N TRP A 50 -6.74 13.29 1.98
CA TRP A 50 -7.27 12.59 3.16
C TRP A 50 -8.37 13.40 3.88
N ALA A 51 -8.45 14.71 3.61
CA ALA A 51 -9.45 15.61 4.18
C ALA A 51 -10.88 15.39 3.65
N LEU A 52 -11.06 14.81 2.46
CA LEU A 52 -12.39 14.51 1.92
C LEU A 52 -12.88 13.11 2.27
N CYS A 53 -12.02 12.23 2.78
CA CYS A 53 -12.40 10.85 3.10
C CYS A 53 -12.87 10.64 4.55
N GLN A 54 -12.59 11.56 5.49
CA GLN A 54 -13.16 11.48 6.86
C GLN A 54 -14.60 12.01 6.96
N ALA A 55 -15.14 12.70 5.95
CA ALA A 55 -16.47 13.29 6.02
C ALA A 55 -17.63 12.34 5.62
N ALA A 56 -17.34 11.14 5.09
CA ALA A 56 -18.37 10.26 4.52
C ALA A 56 -18.93 9.20 5.48
N THR A 57 -18.39 9.07 6.70
CA THR A 57 -18.92 8.17 7.75
C THR A 57 -19.34 8.97 8.99
N TYR A 58 -20.06 10.06 8.78
CA TYR A 58 -20.91 10.67 9.80
C TYR A 58 -22.06 11.40 9.11
N ILE A 59 -22.97 10.63 8.52
CA ILE A 59 -24.34 11.04 8.21
C ILE A 59 -25.25 10.04 8.91
#